data_AF-A0AAW1PA45-F1
#
_entry.id   AF-A0AAW1PA45-F1
#
_cell.length_a   1.000
_cell.length_b   1.000
_cell.length_c   1.000
_cell.angle_alpha   90.00
_cell.angle_beta   90.00
_cell.angle_gamma   90.00
#
_symmetry.space_group_name_H-M   'P 1'
#
loop_
_entity.id
_entity.type
_entity.pdbx_description
1 polymer ?
#
loop_
_entity_poly.entity_id
_entity_poly.type
_entity_poly.pdbx_seq_one_letter_code
_entity_poly.pdbx_strand_id
1 'polypeptide(L)'
;MQSKQLCTTAFDIRQQRSVCLLAQLYLIQVTEADVGQTGVTNSAQQQSADWFYEDFPGGTVGGTTMTSGGLGYKVYHNLWYQNERYFAVEDNATLHDPSAAPLKTELTINMWTMRLPVTSAPLYYQNLKTGWVRGTTLIVDFPFAAFPDNMGHWAEVLLPAYSVLSQGAWKHSVRNGTGFVDSLLLVNLRRAQLQGVHWVWAMLKLTVEPALPPGLEMPRLLFYDELEVLDKAMWLGFQNALVINDRYVHEHGKGGFASTELGQRFRERAYAASGVQQPQPWQLGGAPRTITLLTAVGGEQVENRGALTAALQDIGIALGMKVRPFSITTGASFPSYVAAMARTGVLISRHGPLLANTMFLPPGAVVLELLPYNWEWRGVSEIYVNITRSIGDIHHFAWRAKHPRWAAYYDVDEARYADWTAEECSSRHCLEVHARAGMMADAATIQELLLDVLPAVYRGENVSALAQPWPKGAVKSGNTGLWWDK
;
A
#
# COMPACT_ATOMS: atom_id res chain seq x y z
N MET A 1 6.25 -41.89 -47.47
CA MET A 1 6.02 -43.20 -46.83
C MET A 1 5.72 -42.97 -45.36
N GLN A 2 4.80 -43.76 -44.83
CA GLN A 2 4.16 -43.76 -43.50
C GLN A 2 5.21 -43.79 -42.35
N SER A 3 4.96 -43.35 -41.11
CA SER A 3 3.82 -43.59 -40.20
C SER A 3 3.59 -42.45 -39.18
N LYS A 4 2.35 -41.98 -39.00
CA LYS A 4 1.43 -42.15 -37.83
C LYS A 4 2.06 -41.92 -36.43
N GLN A 5 1.73 -40.84 -35.69
CA GLN A 5 0.53 -40.55 -34.86
C GLN A 5 0.45 -41.33 -33.53
N LEU A 6 0.60 -40.64 -32.38
CA LEU A 6 -0.44 -40.37 -31.34
C LEU A 6 0.14 -39.92 -29.98
N CYS A 7 -0.33 -38.75 -29.52
CA CYS A 7 -0.83 -38.35 -28.17
C CYS A 7 -0.01 -38.67 -26.89
N THR A 8 0.01 -37.92 -25.77
CA THR A 8 -0.57 -36.67 -25.22
C THR A 8 0.02 -36.49 -23.79
N THR A 9 -0.28 -35.37 -23.11
CA THR A 9 0.02 -34.94 -21.71
C THR A 9 1.35 -34.19 -21.53
N ALA A 10 1.41 -32.86 -21.35
CA ALA A 10 0.86 -31.94 -20.34
C ALA A 10 1.57 -32.00 -18.98
N PHE A 11 2.53 -31.09 -18.74
CA PHE A 11 2.41 -30.04 -17.70
C PHE A 11 3.62 -29.08 -17.74
N ASP A 12 3.32 -27.84 -17.40
CA ASP A 12 4.04 -26.60 -17.67
C ASP A 12 5.21 -26.35 -16.71
N ILE A 13 6.42 -26.16 -17.23
CA ILE A 13 7.60 -25.67 -16.50
C ILE A 13 7.98 -24.31 -17.09
N ARG A 14 7.28 -23.24 -16.69
CA ARG A 14 7.71 -21.86 -16.91
C ARG A 14 7.25 -20.93 -15.79
N GLN A 15 7.95 -20.96 -14.66
CA GLN A 15 7.85 -19.88 -13.68
C GLN A 15 9.16 -19.63 -12.92
N GLN A 16 10.29 -19.51 -13.62
CA GLN A 16 11.57 -19.20 -12.97
C GLN A 16 12.60 -18.40 -13.79
N ARG A 17 12.20 -17.71 -14.86
CA ARG A 17 13.14 -16.89 -15.64
C ARG A 17 12.54 -15.56 -16.11
N SER A 18 12.26 -14.64 -15.17
CA SER A 18 12.03 -13.21 -15.50
C SER A 18 12.47 -12.21 -14.42
N VAL A 19 13.34 -12.57 -13.47
CA VAL A 19 13.83 -11.62 -12.42
C VAL A 19 15.08 -10.82 -12.88
N CYS A 20 15.39 -10.76 -14.19
CA CYS A 20 16.64 -10.14 -14.66
C CYS A 20 16.58 -9.29 -15.95
N LEU A 21 15.42 -8.81 -16.39
CA LEU A 21 15.38 -7.80 -17.46
C LEU A 21 14.42 -6.68 -17.08
N LEU A 22 14.97 -5.60 -16.50
CA LEU A 22 14.56 -4.19 -16.69
C LEU A 22 15.37 -3.28 -15.72
N ALA A 23 16.70 -3.37 -15.81
CA ALA A 23 17.63 -2.37 -15.29
C ALA A 23 18.25 -1.53 -16.43
N GLN A 24 17.54 -1.39 -17.56
CA GLN A 24 17.97 -0.55 -18.68
C GLN A 24 16.88 0.46 -19.00
N LEU A 25 17.01 1.65 -18.39
CA LEU A 25 16.78 2.98 -18.99
C LEU A 25 16.72 4.04 -17.88
N TYR A 26 17.83 4.24 -17.17
CA TYR A 26 18.21 5.53 -16.58
C TYR A 26 19.75 5.57 -16.52
N LEU A 27 20.34 5.96 -17.65
CA LEU A 27 21.77 6.24 -17.76
C LEU A 27 21.96 7.69 -17.31
N ILE A 28 22.07 7.91 -16.00
CA ILE A 28 22.70 9.13 -15.49
C ILE A 28 24.20 8.88 -15.54
N GLN A 29 24.89 9.55 -16.46
CA GLN A 29 26.35 9.64 -16.44
C GLN A 29 26.77 10.36 -15.16
N VAL A 30 27.14 9.60 -14.13
CA VAL A 30 27.97 10.10 -13.05
C VAL A 30 29.41 9.98 -13.56
N THR A 31 30.00 11.11 -13.94
CA THR A 31 31.42 11.19 -14.27
C THR A 31 32.26 10.84 -13.05
N GLU A 32 33.05 9.78 -13.17
CA GLU A 32 34.15 9.44 -12.27
C GLU A 32 35.20 10.55 -12.30
N ALA A 33 35.21 11.39 -11.28
CA ALA A 33 36.38 12.17 -10.89
C ALA A 33 36.33 12.30 -9.36
N ASP A 34 37.42 11.89 -8.70
CA ASP A 34 37.68 11.86 -7.25
C ASP A 34 37.32 10.59 -6.47
N VAL A 35 37.93 9.46 -6.86
CA VAL A 35 38.34 8.41 -5.91
C VAL A 35 39.80 8.66 -5.53
N GLY A 36 39.99 9.68 -4.70
CA GLY A 36 41.20 9.88 -3.92
C GLY A 36 41.23 8.92 -2.73
N GLN A 37 42.29 8.13 -2.66
CA GLN A 37 42.65 7.21 -1.59
C GLN A 37 42.20 7.65 -0.18
N THR A 38 41.27 6.90 0.42
CA THR A 38 41.22 6.76 1.88
C THR A 38 41.03 5.29 2.21
N GLY A 39 42.09 4.68 2.75
CA GLY A 39 42.04 3.36 3.34
C GLY A 39 41.20 3.42 4.61
N VAL A 40 39.91 3.09 4.49
CA VAL A 40 39.06 2.78 5.63
C VAL A 40 38.98 1.27 5.74
N THR A 41 39.49 0.77 6.86
CA THR A 41 39.68 -0.62 7.22
C THR A 41 38.37 -1.41 7.31
N ASN A 42 38.42 -2.69 6.91
CA ASN A 42 37.38 -3.73 7.03
C ASN A 42 36.78 -3.95 8.44
N SER A 43 37.14 -3.16 9.44
CA SER A 43 36.64 -3.27 10.82
C SER A 43 35.22 -2.74 11.02
N ALA A 44 34.74 -1.82 10.18
CA ALA A 44 33.39 -1.26 10.30
C ALA A 44 32.28 -2.21 9.84
N GLN A 45 32.58 -3.12 8.91
CA GLN A 45 31.61 -4.10 8.39
C GLN A 45 31.39 -5.27 9.33
N GLN A 46 32.38 -5.60 10.17
CA GLN A 46 32.29 -6.73 11.11
C GLN A 46 31.65 -6.32 12.44
N GLN A 47 31.73 -5.05 12.84
CA GLN A 47 31.01 -4.51 14.01
C GLN A 47 29.50 -4.33 13.76
N SER A 48 29.02 -4.31 12.50
CA SER A 48 27.61 -4.03 12.23
C SER A 48 26.67 -5.21 12.46
N ALA A 49 27.15 -6.44 12.64
CA ALA A 49 26.28 -7.61 12.81
C ALA A 49 25.98 -7.93 14.29
N ASP A 50 26.90 -7.63 15.21
CA ASP A 50 26.80 -8.10 16.61
C ASP A 50 25.78 -7.33 17.46
N TRP A 51 25.36 -6.12 17.06
CA TRP A 51 24.47 -5.28 17.89
C TRP A 51 22.98 -5.65 17.81
N PHE A 52 22.60 -6.53 16.88
CA PHE A 52 21.19 -6.85 16.62
C PHE A 52 20.68 -8.06 17.38
N TYR A 53 21.54 -9.06 17.59
CA TYR A 53 21.13 -10.38 18.02
C TYR A 53 21.37 -10.54 19.50
N GLU A 54 20.31 -10.88 20.22
CA GLU A 54 20.46 -11.41 21.57
C GLU A 54 20.92 -12.87 21.51
N ASP A 55 21.53 -13.34 22.58
CA ASP A 55 21.83 -14.76 22.75
C ASP A 55 20.54 -15.57 22.61
N PHE A 56 20.55 -16.49 21.65
CA PHE A 56 19.41 -17.33 21.38
C PHE A 56 19.10 -18.22 22.60
N PRO A 57 17.85 -18.22 23.13
CA PRO A 57 17.49 -19.00 24.32
C PRO A 57 17.26 -20.49 23.98
N GLY A 58 18.30 -21.17 23.50
CA GLY A 58 18.25 -22.48 22.81
C GLY A 58 17.82 -23.71 23.61
N GLY A 59 17.28 -23.54 24.81
CA GLY A 59 16.64 -24.60 25.59
C GLY A 59 15.12 -24.45 25.75
N THR A 60 14.55 -23.28 25.45
CA THR A 60 13.16 -22.96 25.78
C THR A 60 12.29 -22.63 24.57
N VAL A 61 12.89 -22.52 23.39
CA VAL A 61 12.17 -22.19 22.15
C VAL A 61 11.65 -23.47 21.53
N GLY A 62 10.32 -23.60 21.43
CA GLY A 62 9.67 -24.71 20.74
C GLY A 62 9.58 -24.50 19.22
N GLY A 63 8.85 -25.39 18.55
CA GLY A 63 8.52 -25.20 17.13
C GLY A 63 7.74 -23.91 16.86
N THR A 64 7.67 -23.54 15.59
CA THR A 64 6.87 -22.43 15.08
C THR A 64 5.39 -22.74 15.26
N THR A 65 4.65 -21.80 15.83
CA THR A 65 3.18 -21.86 15.94
C THR A 65 2.59 -20.55 15.45
N MET A 66 1.28 -20.53 15.19
CA MET A 66 0.59 -19.30 14.76
C MET A 66 -0.69 -19.08 15.56
N THR A 67 -0.95 -17.84 15.91
CA THR A 67 -2.25 -17.37 16.39
C THR A 67 -2.87 -16.45 15.33
N SER A 68 -4.15 -16.66 15.04
CA SER A 68 -4.89 -15.87 14.05
C SER A 68 -5.86 -14.91 14.76
N GLY A 69 -5.76 -13.62 14.45
CA GLY A 69 -6.70 -12.58 14.89
C GLY A 69 -7.93 -12.48 13.99
N GLY A 70 -8.36 -13.58 13.37
CA GLY A 70 -9.39 -13.58 12.34
C GLY A 70 -8.91 -12.91 11.05
N LEU A 71 -9.70 -11.98 10.53
CA LEU A 71 -9.38 -11.26 9.29
C LEU A 71 -8.38 -10.12 9.47
N GLY A 72 -8.04 -9.71 10.70
CA GLY A 72 -7.20 -8.53 10.94
C GLY A 72 -5.69 -8.78 10.91
N TYR A 73 -5.21 -9.86 11.53
CA TYR A 73 -3.78 -10.10 11.69
C TYR A 73 -3.45 -11.57 11.96
N LYS A 74 -2.16 -11.91 11.87
CA LYS A 74 -1.57 -13.19 12.25
C LYS A 74 -0.34 -12.92 13.13
N VAL A 75 -0.10 -13.76 14.13
CA VAL A 75 1.15 -13.75 14.91
C VAL A 75 1.81 -15.09 14.74
N TYR A 76 3.01 -15.11 14.18
CA TYR A 76 3.87 -16.30 14.17
C TYR A 76 4.78 -16.25 15.39
N HIS A 77 4.85 -17.35 16.12
CA HIS A 77 5.77 -17.53 17.24
C HIS A 77 6.97 -18.33 16.77
N ASN A 78 8.18 -17.88 17.07
CA ASN A 78 9.42 -18.54 16.68
C ASN A 78 9.52 -18.74 15.16
N LEU A 79 9.29 -17.66 14.40
CA LEU A 79 9.45 -17.67 12.94
C LEU A 79 10.93 -17.50 12.60
N TRP A 80 11.42 -18.21 11.58
CA TRP A 80 12.83 -18.18 11.22
C TRP A 80 13.04 -17.57 9.84
N TYR A 81 14.15 -16.86 9.66
CA TYR A 81 14.61 -16.34 8.39
C TYR A 81 16.02 -16.85 8.10
N GLN A 82 16.23 -17.38 6.90
CA GLN A 82 17.55 -17.76 6.41
C GLN A 82 17.58 -17.66 4.89
N ASN A 83 18.65 -17.08 4.36
CA ASN A 83 18.91 -17.00 2.92
C ASN A 83 17.67 -16.54 2.12
N GLU A 84 17.11 -15.39 2.51
CA GLU A 84 15.96 -14.75 1.85
C GLU A 84 14.63 -15.50 1.94
N ARG A 85 14.53 -16.48 2.84
CA ARG A 85 13.33 -17.29 3.00
C ARG A 85 12.90 -17.36 4.46
N TYR A 86 11.59 -17.43 4.66
CA TYR A 86 11.02 -17.68 5.98
C TYR A 86 10.75 -19.17 6.16
N PHE A 87 11.00 -19.67 7.36
CA PHE A 87 10.82 -21.05 7.75
C PHE A 87 9.95 -21.14 9.00
N ALA A 88 8.97 -22.05 8.96
CA ALA A 88 8.26 -22.53 10.12
C ALA A 88 8.81 -23.90 10.51
N VAL A 89 9.53 -23.96 11.63
CA VAL A 89 10.13 -25.20 12.14
C VAL A 89 9.07 -25.95 12.91
N GLU A 90 8.62 -27.09 12.41
CA GLU A 90 7.52 -27.86 12.98
C GLU A 90 8.05 -29.13 13.61
N ASP A 91 7.92 -29.26 14.93
CA ASP A 91 8.19 -30.50 15.64
C ASP A 91 6.91 -31.28 15.94
N ASN A 92 7.06 -32.51 16.44
CA ASN A 92 5.92 -33.36 16.80
C ASN A 92 4.95 -32.68 17.80
N ALA A 93 5.45 -31.82 18.69
CA ALA A 93 4.59 -31.11 19.63
C ALA A 93 3.71 -30.08 18.91
N THR A 94 4.27 -29.32 17.98
CA THR A 94 3.51 -28.34 17.18
C THR A 94 2.58 -28.97 16.15
N LEU A 95 3.00 -30.06 15.48
CA LEU A 95 2.19 -30.74 14.46
C LEU A 95 0.92 -31.38 15.02
N HIS A 96 0.96 -31.78 16.29
CA HIS A 96 -0.14 -32.47 16.97
C HIS A 96 -0.86 -31.60 18.00
N ASP A 97 -0.55 -30.30 18.09
CA ASP A 97 -1.26 -29.37 18.97
C ASP A 97 -2.63 -29.02 18.37
N PRO A 98 -3.75 -29.54 18.91
CA PRO A 98 -5.08 -29.25 18.37
C PRO A 98 -5.53 -27.81 18.62
N SER A 99 -4.82 -27.06 19.48
CA SER A 99 -5.12 -25.66 19.80
C SER A 99 -4.39 -24.66 18.91
N ALA A 100 -3.39 -25.09 18.15
CA ALA A 100 -2.63 -24.23 17.24
C ALA A 100 -3.45 -23.94 15.97
N ALA A 101 -3.47 -22.66 15.56
CA ALA A 101 -4.03 -22.34 14.24
C ALA A 101 -3.11 -22.94 13.15
N PRO A 102 -3.67 -23.47 12.05
CA PRO A 102 -2.87 -24.04 10.98
C PRO A 102 -1.95 -22.97 10.40
N LEU A 103 -0.65 -23.29 10.32
CA LEU A 103 0.35 -22.41 9.73
C LEU A 103 -0.02 -22.07 8.29
N LYS A 104 -0.06 -20.78 7.98
CA LYS A 104 -0.26 -20.31 6.61
C LYS A 104 1.09 -20.26 5.89
N THR A 105 1.13 -20.80 4.69
CA THR A 105 2.30 -20.72 3.80
C THR A 105 2.48 -19.32 3.24
N GLU A 106 1.40 -18.58 3.07
CA GLU A 106 1.42 -17.17 2.65
C GLU A 106 1.61 -16.28 3.89
N LEU A 107 2.84 -15.77 4.04
CA LEU A 107 3.19 -14.82 5.09
C LEU A 107 2.57 -13.46 4.72
N THR A 108 2.96 -12.93 3.57
CA THR A 108 2.50 -11.67 2.95
C THR A 108 2.37 -11.86 1.43
N ILE A 109 2.08 -10.81 0.66
CA ILE A 109 1.96 -10.93 -0.81
C ILE A 109 3.28 -11.30 -1.49
N ASN A 110 4.42 -10.81 -0.98
CA ASN A 110 5.74 -11.07 -1.57
C ASN A 110 6.52 -12.18 -0.84
N MET A 111 6.01 -12.73 0.27
CA MET A 111 6.77 -13.66 1.10
C MET A 111 5.99 -14.90 1.49
N TRP A 112 6.71 -16.02 1.47
CA TRP A 112 6.18 -17.34 1.76
C TRP A 112 6.96 -17.96 2.91
N THR A 113 6.25 -18.68 3.76
CA THR A 113 6.80 -19.49 4.84
C THR A 113 6.95 -20.93 4.36
N MET A 114 8.17 -21.45 4.39
CA MET A 114 8.46 -22.85 4.12
C MET A 114 8.34 -23.68 5.40
N ARG A 115 7.57 -24.75 5.35
CA ARG A 115 7.43 -25.68 6.47
C ARG A 115 8.66 -26.58 6.55
N LEU A 116 9.27 -26.67 7.74
CA LEU A 116 10.46 -27.46 7.98
C LEU A 116 10.18 -28.45 9.12
N PRO A 117 9.75 -29.69 8.80
CA PRO A 117 9.49 -30.70 9.82
C PRO A 117 10.80 -31.16 10.46
N VAL A 118 10.84 -31.20 11.79
CA VAL A 118 11.99 -31.67 12.58
C VAL A 118 11.52 -32.61 13.69
N THR A 119 12.40 -33.47 14.18
CA THR A 119 12.04 -34.37 15.30
C THR A 119 11.86 -33.59 16.61
N SER A 120 12.70 -32.59 16.84
CA SER A 120 12.68 -31.74 18.03
C SER A 120 13.22 -30.36 17.68
N ALA A 121 12.41 -29.32 17.87
CA ALA A 121 12.82 -27.95 17.56
C ALA A 121 14.00 -27.47 18.44
N PRO A 122 14.00 -27.66 19.79
CA PRO A 122 15.15 -27.30 20.63
C PRO A 122 16.47 -27.94 20.17
N LEU A 123 16.46 -29.25 19.85
CA LEU A 123 17.66 -29.95 19.37
C LEU A 123 18.10 -29.43 17.99
N TYR A 124 17.15 -29.13 17.11
CA TYR A 124 17.47 -28.54 15.81
C TYR A 124 18.18 -27.20 15.99
N TYR A 125 17.65 -26.31 16.83
CA TYR A 125 18.22 -24.98 17.03
C TYR A 125 19.60 -24.96 17.67
N GLN A 126 19.93 -25.95 18.52
CA GLN A 126 21.28 -26.08 19.12
C GLN A 126 22.38 -26.32 18.07
N ASN A 127 22.02 -26.81 16.90
CA ASN A 127 22.95 -27.07 15.80
C ASN A 127 23.02 -25.94 14.78
N LEU A 128 22.31 -24.83 15.01
CA LEU A 128 22.30 -23.67 14.13
C LEU A 128 23.23 -22.58 14.65
N LYS A 129 23.87 -21.87 13.73
CA LYS A 129 24.39 -20.53 14.02
C LYS A 129 23.20 -19.59 14.03
N THR A 130 22.81 -19.06 15.19
CA THR A 130 21.58 -18.29 15.33
C THR A 130 21.82 -16.84 15.69
N GLY A 131 20.91 -15.99 15.22
CA GLY A 131 20.62 -14.68 15.81
C GLY A 131 19.17 -14.66 16.28
N TRP A 132 18.85 -13.82 17.28
CA TRP A 132 17.50 -13.77 17.85
C TRP A 132 16.97 -12.34 17.99
N VAL A 133 15.77 -12.11 17.44
CA VAL A 133 14.99 -10.88 17.59
C VAL A 133 13.92 -11.10 18.65
N ARG A 134 14.20 -10.63 19.86
CA ARG A 134 13.27 -10.70 21.00
C ARG A 134 12.09 -9.74 20.83
N GLY A 135 10.98 -10.08 21.48
CA GLY A 135 9.78 -9.25 21.54
C GLY A 135 8.82 -9.45 20.38
N THR A 136 8.10 -8.39 20.02
CA THR A 136 7.16 -8.35 18.90
C THR A 136 7.76 -7.57 17.74
N THR A 137 7.99 -8.26 16.62
CA THR A 137 8.39 -7.66 15.36
C THR A 137 7.17 -7.50 14.47
N LEU A 138 6.80 -6.26 14.17
CA LEU A 138 5.83 -5.95 13.12
C LEU A 138 6.52 -6.13 11.76
N ILE A 139 6.02 -7.06 10.95
CA ILE A 139 6.49 -7.27 9.58
C ILE A 139 5.61 -6.44 8.64
N VAL A 140 6.24 -5.55 7.89
CA VAL A 140 5.61 -4.76 6.85
C VAL A 140 6.22 -5.14 5.50
N ASP A 141 5.38 -5.69 4.64
CA ASP A 141 5.70 -6.00 3.25
C ASP A 141 5.12 -4.93 2.34
N PHE A 142 5.97 -4.18 1.66
CA PHE A 142 5.51 -3.18 0.71
C PHE A 142 5.23 -3.84 -0.64
N PRO A 143 4.01 -3.83 -1.17
CA PRO A 143 3.62 -4.64 -2.33
C PRO A 143 4.48 -4.39 -3.58
N PHE A 144 5.01 -3.18 -3.76
CA PHE A 144 5.73 -2.77 -4.97
C PHE A 144 7.05 -2.07 -4.65
N ALA A 145 8.03 -2.79 -4.11
CA ALA A 145 9.35 -2.24 -3.73
C ALA A 145 10.09 -1.43 -4.81
N ALA A 146 9.76 -1.61 -6.10
CA ALA A 146 10.30 -0.81 -7.19
C ALA A 146 9.82 0.65 -7.21
N PHE A 147 8.69 0.96 -6.55
CA PHE A 147 8.06 2.29 -6.50
C PHE A 147 7.77 2.71 -5.05
N PRO A 148 8.81 2.83 -4.20
CA PRO A 148 8.68 3.08 -2.77
C PRO A 148 8.09 4.46 -2.44
N ASP A 149 8.03 5.36 -3.42
CA ASP A 149 7.47 6.70 -3.34
C ASP A 149 5.97 6.75 -3.62
N ASN A 150 5.36 5.63 -4.06
CA ASN A 150 3.94 5.53 -4.31
C ASN A 150 3.13 5.51 -3.00
N MET A 151 2.53 6.67 -2.69
CA MET A 151 1.77 6.90 -1.45
C MET A 151 0.51 6.05 -1.33
N GLY A 152 -0.11 5.68 -2.46
CA GLY A 152 -1.32 4.84 -2.50
C GLY A 152 -1.06 3.48 -1.87
N HIS A 153 0.00 2.82 -2.32
CA HIS A 153 0.40 1.50 -1.82
C HIS A 153 0.76 1.50 -0.34
N TRP A 154 1.37 2.58 0.14
CA TRP A 154 1.64 2.73 1.57
C TRP A 154 0.35 2.87 2.37
N ALA A 155 -0.61 3.67 1.91
CA ALA A 155 -1.90 3.78 2.61
C ALA A 155 -2.66 2.44 2.66
N GLU A 156 -2.60 1.64 1.60
CA GLU A 156 -3.22 0.32 1.56
C GLU A 156 -2.68 -0.65 2.62
N VAL A 157 -1.42 -0.48 3.04
CA VAL A 157 -0.76 -1.28 4.08
C VAL A 157 -0.91 -0.64 5.47
N LEU A 158 -0.68 0.67 5.56
CA LEU A 158 -0.51 1.37 6.84
C LEU A 158 -1.82 1.72 7.55
N LEU A 159 -2.94 1.88 6.84
CA LEU A 159 -4.23 2.20 7.47
C LEU A 159 -4.88 0.97 8.14
N PRO A 160 -4.87 -0.23 7.51
CA PRO A 160 -5.22 -1.47 8.22
C PRO A 160 -4.28 -1.73 9.41
N ALA A 161 -2.98 -1.46 9.22
CA ALA A 161 -1.99 -1.60 10.28
C ALA A 161 -2.32 -0.73 11.50
N TYR A 162 -2.58 0.56 11.29
CA TYR A 162 -2.97 1.46 12.36
C TYR A 162 -4.22 0.96 13.10
N SER A 163 -5.19 0.41 12.37
CA SER A 163 -6.43 -0.09 12.94
C SER A 163 -6.20 -1.28 13.88
N VAL A 164 -5.43 -2.27 13.44
CA VAL A 164 -5.08 -3.43 14.25
C VAL A 164 -4.26 -3.03 15.48
N LEU A 165 -3.25 -2.18 15.29
CA LEU A 165 -2.38 -1.72 16.37
C LEU A 165 -3.16 -0.94 17.42
N SER A 166 -4.06 -0.08 16.96
CA SER A 166 -5.00 0.71 17.76
C SER A 166 -5.99 -0.11 18.59
N GLN A 167 -6.51 -1.21 18.03
CA GLN A 167 -7.47 -2.08 18.72
C GLN A 167 -6.79 -2.93 19.79
N GLY A 168 -5.49 -3.23 19.63
CA GLY A 168 -4.69 -3.90 20.65
C GLY A 168 -4.99 -5.39 20.86
N ALA A 169 -5.94 -5.99 20.13
CA ALA A 169 -6.29 -7.41 20.27
C ALA A 169 -5.09 -8.35 20.05
N TRP A 170 -4.13 -7.94 19.20
CA TRP A 170 -2.88 -8.67 18.95
C TRP A 170 -2.02 -8.87 20.20
N LYS A 171 -2.15 -8.00 21.22
CA LYS A 171 -1.38 -8.10 22.48
C LYS A 171 -1.69 -9.37 23.26
N HIS A 172 -2.89 -9.93 23.13
CA HIS A 172 -3.25 -11.20 23.74
C HIS A 172 -2.73 -12.41 22.95
N SER A 173 -2.33 -12.18 21.69
CA SER A 173 -1.83 -13.21 20.79
C SER A 173 -0.31 -13.31 20.78
N VAL A 174 0.43 -12.45 21.48
CA VAL A 174 1.89 -12.51 21.59
C VAL A 174 2.34 -13.27 22.84
N ARG A 175 3.40 -14.07 22.74
CA ARG A 175 3.95 -14.85 23.86
C ARG A 175 5.15 -14.12 24.47
N ASN A 176 5.14 -13.95 25.79
CA ASN A 176 6.21 -13.27 26.54
C ASN A 176 6.59 -11.91 25.91
N GLY A 177 5.61 -11.19 25.37
CA GLY A 177 5.79 -9.88 24.74
C GLY A 177 5.76 -8.75 25.76
N THR A 178 6.32 -7.61 25.39
CA THR A 178 6.32 -6.38 26.21
C THR A 178 4.96 -5.68 26.24
N GLY A 179 3.99 -6.14 25.43
CA GLY A 179 2.74 -5.44 25.16
C GLY A 179 2.87 -4.33 24.11
N PHE A 180 4.05 -4.22 23.49
CA PHE A 180 4.41 -3.23 22.48
C PHE A 180 5.01 -3.89 21.22
N VAL A 181 5.09 -3.12 20.15
CA VAL A 181 5.89 -3.46 18.97
C VAL A 181 7.32 -3.02 19.27
N ASP A 182 8.21 -3.98 19.45
CA ASP A 182 9.61 -3.75 19.82
C ASP A 182 10.48 -3.52 18.59
N SER A 183 10.08 -4.06 17.44
CA SER A 183 10.80 -3.89 16.17
C SER A 183 9.82 -3.79 14.99
N LEU A 184 10.20 -3.03 13.97
CA LEU A 184 9.51 -2.95 12.69
C LEU A 184 10.47 -3.43 11.60
N LEU A 185 10.08 -4.46 10.86
CA LEU A 185 10.85 -5.03 9.77
C LEU A 185 10.21 -4.69 8.42
N LEU A 186 10.95 -3.97 7.58
CA LEU A 186 10.61 -3.66 6.20
C LEU A 186 11.31 -4.67 5.28
N VAL A 187 10.63 -5.78 5.03
CA VAL A 187 11.21 -7.03 4.51
C VAL A 187 11.74 -7.00 3.09
N ASN A 188 11.27 -6.05 2.27
CA ASN A 188 11.60 -5.97 0.86
C ASN A 188 11.99 -4.56 0.43
N LEU A 189 12.31 -3.70 1.41
CA LEU A 189 12.78 -2.34 1.18
C LEU A 189 14.16 -2.18 1.80
N ARG A 190 15.07 -1.59 1.03
CA ARG A 190 16.38 -1.14 1.50
C ARG A 190 16.24 0.25 2.12
N ARG A 191 17.11 0.57 3.08
CA ARG A 191 17.07 1.88 3.76
C ARG A 191 17.21 3.05 2.78
N ALA A 192 18.07 2.89 1.78
CA ALA A 192 18.30 3.88 0.73
C ALA A 192 17.04 4.21 -0.09
N GLN A 193 16.13 3.27 -0.29
CA GLN A 193 14.91 3.47 -1.07
C GLN A 193 13.90 4.40 -0.40
N LEU A 194 13.98 4.56 0.93
CA LEU A 194 13.12 5.46 1.69
C LEU A 194 13.83 6.77 2.08
N GLN A 195 15.07 6.97 1.63
CA GLN A 195 15.75 8.25 1.84
C GLN A 195 15.03 9.36 1.06
N GLY A 196 14.69 10.45 1.75
CA GLY A 196 13.99 11.58 1.16
C GLY A 196 12.47 11.42 1.01
N VAL A 197 11.90 10.25 1.32
CA VAL A 197 10.44 10.02 1.25
C VAL A 197 9.77 10.37 2.59
N HIS A 198 9.78 11.65 2.94
CA HIS A 198 9.35 12.15 4.26
C HIS A 198 7.93 11.75 4.65
N TRP A 199 7.02 11.66 3.67
CA TRP A 199 5.64 11.27 3.94
C TRP A 199 5.54 9.84 4.48
N VAL A 200 6.32 8.90 3.95
CA VAL A 200 6.30 7.49 4.39
C VAL A 200 6.75 7.38 5.84
N TRP A 201 7.81 8.10 6.22
CA TRP A 201 8.30 8.11 7.59
C TRP A 201 7.28 8.67 8.59
N ALA A 202 6.59 9.76 8.23
CA ALA A 202 5.54 10.32 9.06
C ALA A 202 4.34 9.37 9.19
N MET A 203 3.93 8.73 8.09
CA MET A 203 2.87 7.74 8.08
C MET A 203 3.20 6.51 8.92
N LEU A 204 4.43 5.98 8.81
CA LEU A 204 4.90 4.88 9.65
C LEU A 204 4.81 5.25 11.13
N LYS A 205 5.32 6.42 11.52
CA LYS A 205 5.24 6.95 12.90
C LYS A 205 3.80 6.97 13.42
N LEU A 206 2.89 7.59 12.66
CA LEU A 206 1.47 7.65 13.00
C LEU A 206 0.84 6.27 13.13
N THR A 207 1.18 5.35 12.23
CA THR A 207 0.65 4.00 12.21
C THR A 207 1.09 3.19 13.43
N VAL A 208 2.37 3.27 13.82
CA VAL A 208 2.90 2.45 14.92
C VAL A 208 2.68 3.05 16.30
N GLU A 209 2.47 4.37 16.41
CA GLU A 209 2.28 5.09 17.69
C GLU A 209 1.40 4.34 18.71
N PRO A 210 0.21 3.80 18.37
CA PRO A 210 -0.66 3.14 19.35
C PRO A 210 -0.06 1.87 19.99
N ALA A 211 0.99 1.32 19.37
CA ALA A 211 1.66 0.10 19.79
C ALA A 211 3.06 0.35 20.39
N LEU A 212 3.43 1.61 20.64
CA LEU A 212 4.72 1.96 21.26
C LEU A 212 4.58 2.27 22.76
N PRO A 213 5.66 2.09 23.54
CA PRO A 213 5.74 2.62 24.90
C PRO A 213 5.60 4.15 24.90
N PRO A 214 5.09 4.76 25.99
CA PRO A 214 5.01 6.21 26.11
C PRO A 214 6.38 6.88 25.89
N GLY A 215 6.42 7.90 25.04
CA GLY A 215 7.63 8.68 24.73
C GLY A 215 8.55 8.08 23.66
N LEU A 216 8.28 6.86 23.19
CA LEU A 216 9.01 6.28 22.07
C LEU A 216 8.35 6.69 20.74
N GLU A 217 9.14 7.28 19.83
CA GLU A 217 8.63 7.76 18.54
C GLU A 217 8.55 6.66 17.47
N MET A 218 9.51 5.74 17.47
CA MET A 218 9.59 4.61 16.55
C MET A 218 10.21 3.39 17.25
N PRO A 219 9.79 2.16 16.89
CA PRO A 219 10.45 0.95 17.36
C PRO A 219 11.82 0.79 16.67
N ARG A 220 12.58 -0.22 17.07
CA ARG A 220 13.81 -0.58 16.34
C ARG A 220 13.46 -0.91 14.88
N LEU A 221 14.17 -0.30 13.94
CA LEU A 221 13.95 -0.50 12.50
C LEU A 221 14.90 -1.55 11.95
N LEU A 222 14.34 -2.50 11.21
CA LEU A 222 15.07 -3.50 10.44
C LEU A 222 14.69 -3.35 8.95
N PHE A 223 15.68 -3.38 8.08
CA PHE A 223 15.52 -3.26 6.63
C PHE A 223 16.02 -4.50 5.88
N TYR A 224 15.61 -4.65 4.63
CA TYR A 224 16.04 -5.78 3.79
C TYR A 224 17.55 -5.81 3.54
N ASP A 225 18.21 -4.65 3.41
CA ASP A 225 19.66 -4.58 3.24
C ASP A 225 20.43 -5.14 4.46
N GLU A 226 19.86 -5.03 5.66
CA GLU A 226 20.41 -5.65 6.88
C GLU A 226 20.21 -7.18 6.88
N LEU A 227 19.12 -7.67 6.29
CA LEU A 227 18.89 -9.11 6.11
C LEU A 227 19.79 -9.71 5.01
N GLU A 228 20.09 -8.94 3.96
CA GLU A 228 20.93 -9.37 2.83
C GLU A 228 22.39 -9.60 3.25
N VAL A 229 22.88 -8.82 4.21
CA VAL A 229 24.27 -8.94 4.72
C VAL A 229 24.42 -9.98 5.83
N LEU A 230 23.34 -10.65 6.24
CA LEU A 230 23.41 -11.78 7.16
C LEU A 230 24.35 -12.86 6.60
N ASP A 231 25.18 -13.44 7.47
CA ASP A 231 25.94 -14.63 7.13
C ASP A 231 24.98 -15.71 6.60
N LYS A 232 25.26 -16.26 5.43
CA LYS A 232 24.40 -17.26 4.77
C LYS A 232 24.18 -18.53 5.61
N ALA A 233 25.09 -18.82 6.55
CA ALA A 233 24.96 -19.91 7.51
C ALA A 233 24.15 -19.53 8.76
N MET A 234 23.91 -18.24 8.99
CA MET A 234 23.14 -17.74 10.14
C MET A 234 21.64 -17.86 9.91
N TRP A 235 20.94 -18.28 10.96
CA TRP A 235 19.50 -18.34 11.05
C TRP A 235 19.00 -17.26 11.99
N LEU A 236 18.17 -16.34 11.49
CA LEU A 236 17.58 -15.29 12.31
C LEU A 236 16.19 -15.71 12.78
N GLY A 237 16.04 -15.91 14.08
CA GLY A 237 14.74 -16.23 14.68
C GLY A 237 14.03 -14.98 15.21
N PHE A 238 12.71 -14.94 15.08
CA PHE A 238 11.83 -13.91 15.61
C PHE A 238 10.91 -14.50 16.66
N GLN A 239 10.92 -13.94 17.87
CA GLN A 239 10.09 -14.44 18.98
C GLN A 239 8.60 -14.35 18.65
N ASN A 240 8.12 -13.16 18.28
CA ASN A 240 6.78 -12.93 17.75
C ASN A 240 6.89 -12.10 16.46
N ALA A 241 6.42 -12.64 15.35
CA ALA A 241 6.29 -11.93 14.09
C ALA A 241 4.80 -11.60 13.85
N LEU A 242 4.44 -10.34 14.07
CA LEU A 242 3.12 -9.79 13.83
C LEU A 242 3.00 -9.39 12.36
N VAL A 243 2.05 -10.01 11.65
CA VAL A 243 1.73 -9.71 10.26
C VAL A 243 0.29 -9.23 10.19
N ILE A 244 0.07 -8.05 9.62
CA ILE A 244 -1.26 -7.46 9.50
C ILE A 244 -1.83 -7.82 8.14
N ASN A 245 -3.11 -8.19 8.11
CA ASN A 245 -3.78 -8.48 6.84
C ASN A 245 -4.19 -7.17 6.19
N ASP A 246 -3.36 -6.69 5.27
CA ASP A 246 -3.65 -5.54 4.42
C ASP A 246 -4.56 -5.91 3.22
N ARG A 247 -4.77 -4.96 2.31
CA ARG A 247 -5.59 -5.14 1.11
C ARG A 247 -5.18 -6.34 0.26
N TYR A 248 -3.89 -6.67 0.21
CA TYR A 248 -3.32 -7.66 -0.71
C TYR A 248 -3.51 -9.10 -0.22
N VAL A 249 -3.70 -9.27 1.08
CA VAL A 249 -3.90 -10.59 1.71
C VAL A 249 -5.31 -10.75 2.32
N HIS A 250 -6.07 -9.66 2.48
CA HIS A 250 -7.45 -9.72 2.93
C HIS A 250 -8.35 -10.28 1.81
N GLU A 251 -9.17 -11.28 2.13
CA GLU A 251 -10.01 -12.03 1.17
C GLU A 251 -10.89 -11.11 0.29
N HIS A 252 -11.43 -10.06 0.88
CA HIS A 252 -12.28 -9.08 0.18
C HIS A 252 -11.53 -7.86 -0.39
N GLY A 253 -10.20 -7.82 -0.34
CA GLY A 253 -9.42 -6.67 -0.85
C GLY A 253 -9.77 -5.34 -0.19
N LYS A 254 -10.19 -5.36 1.08
CA LYS A 254 -10.60 -4.14 1.81
C LYS A 254 -9.36 -3.35 2.19
N GLY A 255 -9.32 -2.07 1.80
CA GLY A 255 -8.34 -1.09 2.26
C GLY A 255 -8.97 -0.07 3.22
N GLY A 256 -8.14 0.80 3.82
CA GLY A 256 -8.60 1.84 4.75
C GLY A 256 -8.59 1.40 6.22
N PHE A 257 -9.41 2.06 7.03
CA PHE A 257 -9.53 1.80 8.47
C PHE A 257 -10.59 0.75 8.80
N ALA A 258 -10.41 0.05 9.93
CA ALA A 258 -11.39 -0.94 10.40
C ALA A 258 -12.71 -0.31 10.90
N SER A 259 -12.69 0.97 11.28
CA SER A 259 -13.88 1.73 11.66
C SER A 259 -13.71 3.23 11.42
N THR A 260 -14.83 3.95 11.35
CA THR A 260 -14.89 5.41 11.18
C THR A 260 -14.17 6.16 12.29
N GLU A 261 -14.31 5.69 13.53
CA GLU A 261 -13.69 6.30 14.71
C GLU A 261 -12.16 6.21 14.64
N LEU A 262 -11.64 5.08 14.15
CA LEU A 262 -10.20 4.90 13.95
C LEU A 262 -9.68 5.82 12.84
N GLY A 263 -10.41 5.95 11.73
CA GLY A 263 -10.04 6.85 10.65
C GLY A 263 -10.04 8.32 11.07
N GLN A 264 -11.05 8.76 11.81
CA GLN A 264 -11.12 10.11 12.36
C GLN A 264 -9.98 10.38 13.35
N ARG A 265 -9.71 9.44 14.27
CA ARG A 265 -8.60 9.55 15.23
C ARG A 265 -7.24 9.62 14.53
N PHE A 266 -7.03 8.81 13.48
CA PHE A 266 -5.81 8.87 12.67
C PHE A 266 -5.64 10.25 12.04
N ARG A 267 -6.72 10.78 11.43
CA ARG A 267 -6.71 12.11 10.83
C ARG A 267 -6.37 13.18 11.88
N GLU A 268 -7.00 13.17 13.06
CA GLU A 268 -6.69 14.11 14.13
C GLU A 268 -5.22 14.06 14.57
N ARG A 269 -4.65 12.86 14.71
CA ARG A 269 -3.23 12.66 15.01
C ARG A 269 -2.33 13.21 13.91
N ALA A 270 -2.70 13.04 12.64
CA ALA A 270 -1.94 13.60 11.53
C ALA A 270 -1.93 15.13 11.53
N TYR A 271 -3.04 15.78 11.89
CA TYR A 271 -3.09 17.24 12.09
C TYR A 271 -2.19 17.67 13.25
N ALA A 272 -2.26 16.98 14.39
CA ALA A 272 -1.42 17.27 15.54
C ALA A 272 0.08 17.10 15.23
N ALA A 273 0.47 15.98 14.63
CA ALA A 273 1.86 15.67 14.28
C ALA A 273 2.45 16.62 13.22
N SER A 274 1.60 17.21 12.37
CA SER A 274 2.03 18.18 11.37
C SER A 274 2.07 19.62 11.87
N GLY A 275 1.53 19.90 13.07
CA GLY A 275 1.34 21.27 13.57
C GLY A 275 0.33 22.08 12.74
N VAL A 276 -0.46 21.42 11.90
CA VAL A 276 -1.49 22.07 11.08
C VAL A 276 -2.75 22.22 11.91
N GLN A 277 -3.25 23.45 12.03
CA GLN A 277 -4.52 23.70 12.71
C GLN A 277 -5.67 23.03 11.95
N GLN A 278 -6.53 22.33 12.69
CA GLN A 278 -7.77 21.80 12.14
C GLN A 278 -8.67 22.96 11.64
N PRO A 279 -9.16 22.93 10.39
CA PRO A 279 -10.06 23.94 9.85
C PRO A 279 -11.34 24.06 10.69
N GLN A 280 -11.80 25.29 10.86
CA GLN A 280 -13.01 25.62 11.60
C GLN A 280 -14.13 26.07 10.64
N PRO A 281 -15.37 25.57 10.81
CA PRO A 281 -15.77 24.56 11.79
C PRO A 281 -15.41 23.13 11.32
N TRP A 282 -14.90 22.29 12.23
CA TRP A 282 -14.52 20.89 11.97
C TRP A 282 -15.76 19.97 11.99
N GLN A 283 -16.71 20.23 11.08
CA GLN A 283 -17.99 19.53 10.99
C GLN A 283 -18.51 19.52 9.55
N LEU A 284 -19.53 18.70 9.27
CA LEU A 284 -20.19 18.68 7.95
C LEU A 284 -20.70 20.06 7.53
N GLY A 285 -20.52 20.39 6.25
CA GLY A 285 -20.81 21.73 5.71
C GLY A 285 -19.78 22.81 6.08
N GLY A 286 -18.86 22.52 6.99
CA GLY A 286 -17.78 23.41 7.44
C GLY A 286 -16.52 23.41 6.56
N ALA A 287 -16.49 22.58 5.51
CA ALA A 287 -15.33 22.42 4.66
C ALA A 287 -14.94 23.74 3.96
N PRO A 288 -13.63 24.00 3.73
CA PRO A 288 -13.16 25.21 3.06
C PRO A 288 -13.79 25.43 1.68
N ARG A 289 -14.07 26.68 1.30
CA ARG A 289 -14.55 27.03 -0.05
C ARG A 289 -13.42 27.10 -1.08
N THR A 290 -12.68 25.99 -1.21
CA THR A 290 -11.58 25.85 -2.16
C THR A 290 -11.68 24.53 -2.93
N ILE A 291 -11.69 24.63 -4.26
CA ILE A 291 -11.51 23.53 -5.20
C ILE A 291 -10.01 23.37 -5.47
N THR A 292 -9.49 22.18 -5.24
CA THR A 292 -8.10 21.82 -5.53
C THR A 292 -8.08 20.77 -6.63
N LEU A 293 -7.52 21.13 -7.78
CA LEU A 293 -7.19 20.19 -8.84
C LEU A 293 -5.80 19.61 -8.58
N LEU A 294 -5.76 18.41 -8.02
CA LEU A 294 -4.54 17.69 -7.67
C LEU A 294 -3.97 17.00 -8.90
N THR A 295 -2.67 17.18 -9.12
CA THR A 295 -1.94 16.62 -10.26
C THR A 295 -0.59 16.08 -9.82
N ALA A 296 -0.14 14.97 -10.40
CA ALA A 296 1.20 14.45 -10.18
C ALA A 296 2.24 15.24 -10.97
N VAL A 297 3.40 15.50 -10.37
CA VAL A 297 4.55 16.07 -11.09
C VAL A 297 5.19 14.94 -11.90
N GLY A 298 5.12 15.02 -13.24
CA GLY A 298 5.81 14.10 -14.15
C GLY A 298 5.10 12.77 -14.46
N GLY A 299 3.84 12.57 -14.04
CA GLY A 299 3.05 11.36 -14.35
C GLY A 299 1.56 11.68 -14.59
N GLU A 300 0.71 10.64 -14.70
CA GLU A 300 -0.77 10.68 -14.64
C GLU A 300 -1.45 11.97 -15.16
N GLN A 301 -1.42 12.17 -16.48
CA GLN A 301 -1.88 13.44 -17.06
C GLN A 301 -3.39 13.43 -17.34
N VAL A 302 -4.05 14.52 -16.94
CA VAL A 302 -5.31 14.93 -17.55
C VAL A 302 -4.94 15.86 -18.71
N GLU A 303 -5.03 15.36 -19.93
CA GLU A 303 -4.53 16.02 -21.15
C GLU A 303 -5.22 17.36 -21.39
N ASN A 304 -6.55 17.40 -21.23
CA ASN A 304 -7.34 18.62 -21.38
C ASN A 304 -7.47 19.41 -20.07
N ARG A 305 -6.40 19.48 -19.26
CA ARG A 305 -6.37 20.20 -17.97
C ARG A 305 -6.87 21.63 -18.06
N GLY A 306 -6.61 22.33 -19.16
CA GLY A 306 -7.08 23.70 -19.39
C GLY A 306 -8.61 23.81 -19.40
N ALA A 307 -9.27 22.93 -20.15
CA ALA A 307 -10.73 22.88 -20.23
C ALA A 307 -11.34 22.49 -18.87
N LEU A 308 -10.76 21.50 -18.19
CA LEU A 308 -11.20 21.12 -16.86
C LEU A 308 -11.05 22.29 -15.87
N THR A 309 -9.91 22.97 -15.86
CA THR A 309 -9.66 24.10 -14.95
C THR A 309 -10.64 25.25 -15.20
N ALA A 310 -10.96 25.56 -16.46
CA ALA A 310 -11.95 26.58 -16.80
C ALA A 310 -13.35 26.23 -16.25
N ALA A 311 -13.80 24.99 -16.47
CA ALA A 311 -15.08 24.52 -15.91
C ALA A 311 -15.11 24.62 -14.37
N LEU A 312 -14.01 24.30 -13.70
CA LEU A 312 -13.90 24.46 -12.25
C LEU A 312 -13.94 25.93 -11.82
N GLN A 313 -13.32 26.84 -12.58
CA GLN A 313 -13.38 28.28 -12.32
C GLN A 313 -14.80 28.82 -12.43
N ASP A 314 -15.58 28.36 -13.41
CA ASP A 314 -16.99 28.72 -13.55
C ASP A 314 -17.82 28.27 -12.34
N ILE A 315 -17.59 27.06 -11.83
CA ILE A 315 -18.18 26.58 -10.57
C ILE A 315 -17.74 27.45 -9.40
N GLY A 316 -16.45 27.80 -9.35
CA GLY A 316 -15.89 28.69 -8.34
C GLY A 316 -16.58 30.06 -8.32
N ILE A 317 -16.84 30.64 -9.49
CA ILE A 317 -17.59 31.90 -9.62
C ILE A 317 -19.04 31.70 -9.15
N ALA A 318 -19.71 30.64 -9.61
CA ALA A 318 -21.12 30.37 -9.28
C ALA A 318 -21.36 30.11 -7.78
N LEU A 319 -20.42 29.46 -7.09
CA LEU A 319 -20.56 29.03 -5.69
C LEU A 319 -19.70 29.82 -4.69
N GLY A 320 -18.99 30.85 -5.15
CA GLY A 320 -18.10 31.66 -4.33
C GLY A 320 -16.92 30.87 -3.76
N MET A 321 -16.28 30.05 -4.57
CA MET A 321 -15.15 29.19 -4.20
C MET A 321 -13.88 29.57 -4.95
N LYS A 322 -12.73 29.38 -4.30
CA LYS A 322 -11.43 29.56 -4.93
C LYS A 322 -11.01 28.28 -5.65
N VAL A 323 -10.48 28.40 -6.86
CA VAL A 323 -9.91 27.27 -7.60
C VAL A 323 -8.40 27.37 -7.59
N ARG A 324 -7.71 26.27 -7.28
CA ARG A 324 -6.27 26.18 -7.37
C ARG A 324 -5.83 24.88 -8.04
N PRO A 325 -4.94 24.92 -9.03
CA PRO A 325 -4.15 23.75 -9.37
C PRO A 325 -3.15 23.50 -8.24
N PHE A 326 -2.91 22.24 -7.94
CA PHE A 326 -1.92 21.85 -6.96
C PHE A 326 -1.18 20.63 -7.44
N SER A 327 0.14 20.74 -7.51
CA SER A 327 1.01 19.64 -7.86
C SER A 327 1.92 19.36 -6.67
N ILE A 328 1.99 18.09 -6.30
CA ILE A 328 2.84 17.61 -5.21
C ILE A 328 4.01 16.86 -5.82
N THR A 329 5.20 17.11 -5.27
CA THR A 329 6.38 16.26 -5.46
C THR A 329 6.48 15.29 -4.29
N THR A 330 7.04 14.10 -4.54
CA THR A 330 7.29 13.06 -3.52
C THR A 330 8.23 13.53 -2.40
N GLY A 331 9.06 14.55 -2.67
CA GLY A 331 9.95 15.18 -1.69
C GLY A 331 9.30 16.27 -0.82
N ALA A 332 8.00 16.56 -0.98
CA ALA A 332 7.34 17.53 -0.12
C ALA A 332 7.33 17.08 1.35
N SER A 333 7.32 18.03 2.29
CA SER A 333 7.27 17.69 3.72
C SER A 333 5.87 17.17 4.11
N PHE A 334 5.79 16.23 5.07
CA PHE A 334 4.51 15.72 5.56
C PHE A 334 3.52 16.85 5.99
N PRO A 335 3.95 17.88 6.74
CA PRO A 335 3.08 19.01 7.05
C PRO A 335 2.53 19.74 5.82
N SER A 336 3.29 19.81 4.72
CA SER A 336 2.81 20.43 3.48
C SER A 336 1.64 19.66 2.87
N TYR A 337 1.64 18.32 2.92
CA TYR A 337 0.52 17.49 2.48
C TYR A 337 -0.73 17.75 3.32
N VAL A 338 -0.59 17.67 4.65
CA VAL A 338 -1.71 17.88 5.57
C VAL A 338 -2.26 19.29 5.43
N ALA A 339 -1.40 20.31 5.37
CA ALA A 339 -1.80 21.71 5.20
C ALA A 339 -2.53 21.96 3.88
N ALA A 340 -2.11 21.29 2.80
CA ALA A 340 -2.78 21.42 1.52
C ALA A 340 -4.18 20.78 1.56
N MET A 341 -4.34 19.61 2.16
CA MET A 341 -5.65 18.95 2.28
C MET A 341 -6.57 19.68 3.25
N ALA A 342 -6.04 20.19 4.37
CA ALA A 342 -6.78 20.98 5.36
C ALA A 342 -7.44 22.24 4.78
N ARG A 343 -6.88 22.81 3.71
CA ARG A 343 -7.45 23.97 3.01
C ARG A 343 -8.35 23.60 1.82
N THR A 344 -8.61 22.32 1.60
CA THR A 344 -9.38 21.83 0.46
C THR A 344 -10.77 21.41 0.92
N GLY A 345 -11.82 21.98 0.33
CA GLY A 345 -13.18 21.47 0.50
C GLY A 345 -13.67 20.64 -0.67
N VAL A 346 -13.12 20.83 -1.86
CA VAL A 346 -13.37 19.95 -3.02
C VAL A 346 -12.02 19.55 -3.61
N LEU A 347 -11.70 18.27 -3.55
CA LEU A 347 -10.52 17.68 -4.16
C LEU A 347 -10.91 16.99 -5.46
N ILE A 348 -10.21 17.31 -6.54
CA ILE A 348 -10.41 16.70 -7.84
C ILE A 348 -9.08 16.14 -8.29
N SER A 349 -9.05 14.86 -8.64
CA SER A 349 -7.81 14.20 -9.07
C SER A 349 -8.13 13.05 -10.01
N ARG A 350 -7.22 12.79 -10.95
CA ARG A 350 -7.15 11.46 -11.57
C ARG A 350 -6.92 10.40 -10.50
N HIS A 351 -7.51 9.23 -10.69
CA HIS A 351 -7.23 8.05 -9.88
C HIS A 351 -5.73 7.80 -9.90
N GLY A 352 -5.14 7.75 -8.70
CA GLY A 352 -3.71 7.71 -8.57
C GLY A 352 -3.22 7.87 -7.14
N PRO A 353 -1.94 7.61 -6.89
CA PRO A 353 -1.37 7.47 -5.55
C PRO A 353 -1.53 8.69 -4.66
N LEU A 354 -1.63 9.89 -5.25
CA LEU A 354 -1.80 11.12 -4.50
C LEU A 354 -3.16 11.20 -3.78
N LEU A 355 -4.18 10.45 -4.21
CA LEU A 355 -5.47 10.35 -3.53
C LEU A 355 -5.39 9.62 -2.18
N ALA A 356 -4.26 8.99 -1.84
CA ALA A 356 -4.00 8.55 -0.47
C ALA A 356 -4.12 9.69 0.55
N ASN A 357 -3.87 10.94 0.13
CA ASN A 357 -3.98 12.12 1.00
C ASN A 357 -5.43 12.52 1.29
N THR A 358 -6.43 11.92 0.65
CA THR A 358 -7.86 12.20 0.93
C THR A 358 -8.20 12.02 2.41
N MET A 359 -7.49 11.14 3.11
CA MET A 359 -7.67 10.94 4.55
C MET A 359 -7.35 12.17 5.43
N PHE A 360 -6.69 13.18 4.88
CA PHE A 360 -6.40 14.44 5.58
C PHE A 360 -7.41 15.54 5.28
N LEU A 361 -8.39 15.30 4.39
CA LEU A 361 -9.43 16.27 4.11
C LEU A 361 -10.32 16.51 5.34
N PRO A 362 -10.83 17.74 5.52
CA PRO A 362 -11.73 18.04 6.62
C PRO A 362 -13.09 17.36 6.47
N PRO A 363 -13.84 17.20 7.57
CA PRO A 363 -15.23 16.75 7.52
C PRO A 363 -16.07 17.57 6.53
N GLY A 364 -16.91 16.90 5.76
CA GLY A 364 -17.77 17.51 4.74
C GLY A 364 -17.04 17.87 3.45
N ALA A 365 -15.74 17.58 3.32
CA ALA A 365 -15.05 17.74 2.05
C ALA A 365 -15.59 16.77 0.99
N VAL A 366 -15.40 17.15 -0.27
CA VAL A 366 -15.78 16.38 -1.44
C VAL A 366 -14.53 15.91 -2.16
N VAL A 367 -14.53 14.65 -2.59
CA VAL A 367 -13.59 14.09 -3.54
C VAL A 367 -14.37 13.79 -4.82
N LEU A 368 -13.90 14.32 -5.94
CA LEU A 368 -14.30 13.86 -7.27
C LEU A 368 -13.09 13.17 -7.91
N GLU A 369 -13.15 11.85 -7.93
CA GLU A 369 -12.13 11.00 -8.52
C GLU A 369 -12.40 10.80 -10.02
N LEU A 370 -11.39 11.04 -10.84
CA LEU A 370 -11.45 10.84 -12.29
C LEU A 370 -10.86 9.46 -12.61
N LEU A 371 -11.71 8.48 -12.88
CA LEU A 371 -11.33 7.09 -13.17
C LEU A 371 -10.96 6.94 -14.66
N PRO A 372 -9.73 6.52 -14.97
CA PRO A 372 -9.29 6.27 -16.35
C PRO A 372 -10.10 5.17 -17.03
N TYR A 373 -10.08 5.17 -18.36
CA TYR A 373 -10.75 4.17 -19.18
C TYR A 373 -10.13 2.78 -18.92
N ASN A 374 -10.98 1.76 -18.78
CA ASN A 374 -10.60 0.37 -18.45
C ASN A 374 -9.74 0.16 -17.20
N TRP A 375 -9.65 1.17 -16.31
CA TRP A 375 -8.97 1.01 -15.04
C TRP A 375 -9.85 0.27 -14.03
N GLU A 376 -9.90 -1.06 -14.15
CA GLU A 376 -10.67 -1.95 -13.29
C GLU A 376 -10.03 -3.33 -13.22
N TRP A 377 -9.49 -3.69 -12.04
CA TRP A 377 -8.93 -5.00 -11.75
C TRP A 377 -8.98 -5.24 -10.24
N ARG A 378 -9.66 -6.31 -9.81
CA ARG A 378 -9.81 -6.65 -8.38
C ARG A 378 -10.21 -5.46 -7.49
N GLY A 379 -11.12 -4.61 -7.99
CA GLY A 379 -11.59 -3.43 -7.28
C GLY A 379 -10.54 -2.34 -7.08
N VAL A 380 -9.49 -2.28 -7.92
CA VAL A 380 -8.45 -1.22 -7.86
C VAL A 380 -9.05 0.18 -7.96
N SER A 381 -10.14 0.35 -8.71
CA SER A 381 -10.84 1.63 -8.81
C SER A 381 -11.41 2.08 -7.46
N GLU A 382 -11.72 1.14 -6.56
CA GLU A 382 -12.35 1.44 -5.27
C GLU A 382 -11.35 1.70 -4.13
N ILE A 383 -10.04 1.72 -4.38
CA ILE A 383 -9.02 1.90 -3.34
C ILE A 383 -9.28 3.16 -2.51
N TYR A 384 -9.41 4.31 -3.17
CA TYR A 384 -9.47 5.60 -2.48
C TYR A 384 -10.87 5.91 -1.91
N VAL A 385 -11.94 5.43 -2.55
CA VAL A 385 -13.29 5.50 -1.96
C VAL A 385 -13.41 4.65 -0.71
N ASN A 386 -12.69 3.52 -0.61
CA ASN A 386 -12.65 2.73 0.61
C ASN A 386 -11.93 3.47 1.74
N ILE A 387 -10.85 4.21 1.43
CA ILE A 387 -10.19 5.08 2.41
C ILE A 387 -11.17 6.14 2.93
N THR A 388 -11.82 6.90 2.06
CA THR A 388 -12.75 7.96 2.51
C THR A 388 -13.98 7.40 3.23
N ARG A 389 -14.54 6.27 2.77
CA ARG A 389 -15.65 5.58 3.46
C ARG A 389 -15.26 5.12 4.85
N SER A 390 -14.02 4.68 5.04
CA SER A 390 -13.51 4.26 6.35
C SER A 390 -13.25 5.43 7.31
N ILE A 391 -13.35 6.68 6.86
CA ILE A 391 -13.34 7.89 7.71
C ILE A 391 -14.77 8.36 7.98
N GLY A 392 -15.65 8.20 6.99
CA GLY A 392 -17.11 8.29 7.14
C GLY A 392 -17.70 9.69 6.92
N ASP A 393 -16.89 10.74 6.87
CA ASP A 393 -17.36 12.13 6.78
C ASP A 393 -16.83 12.89 5.55
N ILE A 394 -16.32 12.17 4.55
CA ILE A 394 -15.89 12.73 3.26
C ILE A 394 -16.84 12.22 2.17
N HIS A 395 -17.43 13.15 1.42
CA HIS A 395 -18.22 12.81 0.24
C HIS A 395 -17.28 12.38 -0.88
N HIS A 396 -17.53 11.24 -1.50
CA HIS A 396 -16.67 10.72 -2.56
C HIS A 396 -17.51 10.30 -3.76
N PHE A 397 -17.29 11.01 -4.87
CA PHE A 397 -17.91 10.77 -6.17
C PHE A 397 -16.84 10.40 -7.18
N ALA A 398 -17.25 9.78 -8.29
CA ALA A 398 -16.34 9.50 -9.38
C ALA A 398 -16.96 9.82 -10.73
N TRP A 399 -16.15 10.42 -11.60
CA TRP A 399 -16.40 10.44 -13.03
C TRP A 399 -15.56 9.34 -13.67
N ARG A 400 -16.18 8.45 -14.45
CA ARG A 400 -15.47 7.38 -15.15
C ARG A 400 -15.49 7.61 -16.64
N ALA A 401 -14.31 7.56 -17.25
CA ALA A 401 -14.16 7.45 -18.69
C ALA A 401 -14.76 6.11 -19.17
N LYS A 402 -15.81 6.17 -20.00
CA LYS A 402 -16.51 4.98 -20.54
C LYS A 402 -16.24 4.69 -22.01
N HIS A 403 -15.38 5.48 -22.65
CA HIS A 403 -15.11 5.37 -24.09
C HIS A 403 -13.63 5.60 -24.37
N PRO A 404 -13.02 4.91 -25.35
CA PRO A 404 -11.60 5.04 -25.66
C PRO A 404 -11.16 6.45 -26.05
N ARG A 405 -12.08 7.27 -26.59
CA ARG A 405 -11.86 8.71 -26.88
C ARG A 405 -11.37 9.50 -25.66
N TRP A 406 -11.60 8.97 -24.45
CA TRP A 406 -11.17 9.59 -23.21
C TRP A 406 -9.77 9.16 -22.75
N ALA A 407 -9.10 8.29 -23.53
CA ALA A 407 -7.73 7.86 -23.32
C ALA A 407 -6.86 8.35 -24.49
N ALA A 408 -5.69 8.90 -24.17
CA ALA A 408 -4.66 9.29 -25.10
C ALA A 408 -3.48 8.32 -24.95
N TYR A 409 -3.35 7.39 -25.89
CA TYR A 409 -2.20 6.49 -25.97
C TYR A 409 -1.07 7.18 -26.71
N TYR A 410 0.13 7.18 -26.13
CA TYR A 410 1.30 7.79 -26.76
C TYR A 410 2.01 6.83 -27.71
N ASP A 411 1.79 5.53 -27.55
CA ASP A 411 2.29 4.48 -28.44
C ASP A 411 1.12 3.84 -29.22
N VAL A 412 1.30 3.67 -30.52
CA VAL A 412 0.32 3.05 -31.42
C VAL A 412 0.08 1.58 -31.04
N ASP A 413 1.12 0.89 -30.57
CA ASP A 413 1.00 -0.51 -30.15
C ASP A 413 0.16 -0.64 -28.88
N GLU A 414 0.17 0.38 -28.02
CA GLU A 414 -0.63 0.45 -26.80
C GLU A 414 -2.10 0.75 -27.11
N ALA A 415 -2.38 1.48 -28.19
CA ALA A 415 -3.75 1.78 -28.62
C ALA A 415 -4.57 0.53 -28.99
N ARG A 416 -3.95 -0.63 -29.21
CA ARG A 416 -4.66 -1.91 -29.41
C ARG A 416 -5.57 -2.30 -28.24
N TYR A 417 -5.28 -1.80 -27.04
CA TYR A 417 -6.09 -2.02 -25.84
C TYR A 417 -7.31 -1.10 -25.75
N ALA A 418 -7.44 -0.13 -26.67
CA ALA A 418 -8.58 0.79 -26.72
C ALA A 418 -9.92 0.05 -26.83
N ASP A 419 -10.02 -1.00 -27.64
CA ASP A 419 -11.29 -1.69 -27.87
C ASP A 419 -11.56 -2.83 -26.87
N TRP A 420 -10.69 -2.99 -25.87
CA TRP A 420 -10.83 -4.02 -24.85
C TRP A 420 -11.86 -3.61 -23.80
N THR A 421 -12.57 -4.57 -23.20
CA THR A 421 -13.32 -4.34 -21.96
C THR A 421 -12.40 -4.39 -20.75
N ALA A 422 -12.92 -3.96 -19.59
CA ALA A 422 -12.22 -4.14 -18.32
C ALA A 422 -11.90 -5.63 -18.05
N GLU A 423 -12.82 -6.53 -18.38
CA GLU A 423 -12.64 -7.98 -18.20
C GLU A 423 -11.58 -8.55 -19.16
N GLU A 424 -11.55 -8.08 -20.41
CA GLU A 424 -10.51 -8.43 -21.39
C GLU A 424 -9.13 -7.89 -20.93
N CYS A 425 -9.11 -6.73 -20.28
CA CYS A 425 -7.92 -6.08 -19.71
C CYS A 425 -7.47 -6.65 -18.35
N SER A 426 -7.43 -7.97 -18.22
CA SER A 426 -7.05 -8.65 -16.96
C SER A 426 -5.53 -8.84 -16.79
N SER A 427 -4.74 -8.60 -17.84
CA SER A 427 -3.28 -8.72 -17.78
C SER A 427 -2.62 -7.49 -17.15
N ARG A 428 -1.53 -7.72 -16.40
CA ARG A 428 -0.71 -6.65 -15.80
C ARG A 428 -0.29 -5.60 -16.84
N HIS A 429 0.14 -6.04 -18.02
CA HIS A 429 0.60 -5.13 -19.06
C HIS A 429 -0.52 -4.23 -19.60
N CYS A 430 -1.72 -4.77 -19.83
CA CYS A 430 -2.87 -3.96 -20.26
C CYS A 430 -3.22 -2.88 -19.22
N LEU A 431 -3.23 -3.24 -17.94
CA LEU A 431 -3.44 -2.27 -16.86
C LEU A 431 -2.34 -1.19 -16.89
N GLU A 432 -1.06 -1.57 -16.94
CA GLU A 432 0.06 -0.62 -17.01
C GLU A 432 -0.03 0.33 -18.21
N VAL A 433 -0.61 -0.10 -19.34
CA VAL A 433 -0.90 0.78 -20.47
C VAL A 433 -1.97 1.82 -20.11
N HIS A 434 -3.13 1.40 -19.59
CA HIS A 434 -4.18 2.35 -19.20
C HIS A 434 -3.76 3.25 -18.01
N ALA A 435 -2.87 2.77 -17.13
CA ALA A 435 -2.27 3.57 -16.07
C ALA A 435 -1.44 4.73 -16.61
N ARG A 436 -0.73 4.52 -17.73
CA ARG A 436 0.17 5.49 -18.35
C ARG A 436 -0.51 6.35 -19.41
N ALA A 437 -1.60 5.87 -20.01
CA ALA A 437 -2.38 6.61 -20.97
C ALA A 437 -2.85 7.96 -20.38
N GLY A 438 -2.70 9.01 -21.18
CA GLY A 438 -3.26 10.32 -20.87
C GLY A 438 -4.78 10.24 -20.78
N MET A 439 -5.38 11.03 -19.90
CA MET A 439 -6.83 11.02 -19.68
C MET A 439 -7.45 12.32 -20.20
N MET A 440 -8.49 12.22 -21.02
CA MET A 440 -9.34 13.36 -21.38
C MET A 440 -10.57 13.34 -20.47
N ALA A 441 -10.76 14.41 -19.70
CA ALA A 441 -11.89 14.56 -18.78
C ALA A 441 -13.08 15.23 -19.48
N ASP A 442 -14.31 14.73 -19.27
CA ASP A 442 -15.52 15.42 -19.75
C ASP A 442 -15.85 16.59 -18.81
N ALA A 443 -15.28 17.76 -19.11
CA ALA A 443 -15.37 18.93 -18.25
C ALA A 443 -16.83 19.39 -18.04
N ALA A 444 -17.70 19.26 -19.05
CA ALA A 444 -19.11 19.64 -18.95
C ALA A 444 -19.87 18.72 -18.00
N THR A 445 -19.74 17.40 -18.16
CA THR A 445 -20.37 16.44 -17.23
C THR A 445 -19.83 16.57 -15.81
N ILE A 446 -18.53 16.82 -15.64
CA ILE A 446 -17.92 17.06 -14.33
C ILE A 446 -18.51 18.32 -13.67
N GLN A 447 -18.70 19.39 -14.45
CA GLN A 447 -19.31 20.62 -13.97
C GLN A 447 -20.76 20.42 -13.54
N GLU A 448 -21.57 19.74 -14.34
CA GLU A 448 -22.95 19.38 -14.00
C GLU A 448 -23.02 18.57 -12.70
N LEU A 449 -22.20 17.53 -12.58
CA LEU A 449 -22.14 16.68 -11.39
C LEU A 449 -21.80 17.50 -10.14
N LEU A 450 -20.82 18.40 -10.21
CA LEU A 450 -20.43 19.22 -9.06
C LEU A 450 -21.49 20.27 -8.71
N LEU A 451 -22.11 20.92 -9.71
CA LEU A 451 -23.17 21.91 -9.45
C LEU A 451 -24.42 21.28 -8.83
N ASP A 452 -24.70 20.01 -9.11
CA ASP A 452 -25.79 19.25 -8.49
C ASP A 452 -25.51 18.95 -7.01
N VAL A 453 -24.31 18.47 -6.67
CA VAL A 453 -24.01 17.96 -5.32
C VAL A 453 -23.51 19.02 -4.34
N LEU A 454 -22.69 19.99 -4.79
CA LEU A 454 -22.01 20.93 -3.89
C LEU A 454 -22.96 21.79 -3.04
N PRO A 455 -24.09 22.31 -3.57
CA PRO A 455 -25.03 23.07 -2.75
C PRO A 455 -25.57 22.26 -1.56
N ALA A 456 -25.79 20.96 -1.73
CA ALA A 456 -26.27 20.06 -0.68
C ALA A 456 -25.17 19.77 0.35
N VAL A 457 -23.95 19.47 -0.10
CA VAL A 457 -22.79 19.25 0.78
C VAL A 457 -22.53 20.46 1.68
N TYR A 458 -22.55 21.68 1.11
CA TYR A 458 -22.29 22.90 1.88
C TYR A 458 -23.44 23.30 2.82
N ARG A 459 -24.62 22.67 2.73
CA ARG A 459 -25.66 22.75 3.76
C ARG A 459 -25.46 21.76 4.91
N GLY A 460 -24.46 20.89 4.83
CA GLY A 460 -24.16 19.89 5.85
C GLY A 460 -24.93 18.58 5.68
N GLU A 461 -25.41 18.27 4.48
CA GLU A 461 -26.04 16.99 4.18
C GLU A 461 -25.08 15.82 4.47
N ASN A 462 -25.62 14.71 4.98
CA ASN A 462 -24.81 13.57 5.36
C ASN A 462 -24.22 12.83 4.14
N VAL A 463 -23.04 12.22 4.31
CA VAL A 463 -22.37 11.45 3.25
C VAL A 463 -23.26 10.35 2.67
N SER A 464 -24.01 9.64 3.53
CA SER A 464 -24.93 8.58 3.11
C SER A 464 -26.13 9.10 2.31
N ALA A 465 -26.62 10.31 2.61
CA ALA A 465 -27.76 10.92 1.92
C ALA A 465 -27.42 11.33 0.48
N LEU A 466 -26.16 11.71 0.25
CA LEU A 466 -25.66 12.10 -1.08
C LEU A 466 -24.87 10.97 -1.76
N ALA A 467 -24.86 9.76 -1.21
CA ALA A 467 -24.08 8.66 -1.76
C ALA A 467 -24.59 8.28 -3.16
N GLN A 468 -23.67 8.23 -4.12
CA GLN A 468 -23.95 7.76 -5.48
C GLN A 468 -23.37 6.35 -5.68
N PRO A 469 -23.99 5.52 -6.54
CA PRO A 469 -23.41 4.24 -6.93
C PRO A 469 -22.03 4.44 -7.55
N TRP A 470 -21.08 3.54 -7.25
CA TRP A 470 -19.77 3.59 -7.87
C TRP A 470 -19.90 3.34 -9.39
N PRO A 471 -19.34 4.21 -10.25
CA PRO A 471 -19.55 4.10 -11.69
C PRO A 471 -18.89 2.83 -12.23
N LYS A 472 -19.69 1.98 -12.87
CA LYS A 472 -19.22 0.75 -13.53
C LYS A 472 -18.40 1.06 -14.79
N GLY A 473 -17.46 0.16 -15.09
CA GLY A 473 -16.67 0.16 -16.32
C GLY A 473 -17.52 0.13 -17.60
N ALA A 474 -16.87 0.33 -18.75
CA ALA A 474 -17.51 0.15 -20.04
C ALA A 474 -17.91 -1.33 -20.20
N VAL A 475 -19.20 -1.59 -20.36
CA VAL A 475 -19.72 -2.92 -20.71
C VAL A 475 -19.92 -2.92 -22.22
N LYS A 476 -19.33 -3.88 -22.95
CA LYS A 476 -19.68 -4.07 -24.37
C LYS A 476 -21.16 -4.44 -24.44
N SER A 477 -21.96 -3.63 -25.13
CA SER A 477 -23.28 -4.05 -25.58
C SER A 477 -23.10 -4.93 -26.82
N GLY A 478 -22.88 -6.23 -26.63
CA GLY A 478 -22.71 -7.19 -27.72
C GLY A 478 -21.75 -8.33 -27.36
N ASN A 479 -21.96 -9.49 -28.01
CA ASN A 479 -21.16 -10.71 -27.87
C ASN A 479 -19.67 -10.37 -27.87
N THR A 480 -18.87 -10.89 -26.94
CA THR A 480 -17.45 -10.51 -26.78
C THR A 480 -16.59 -10.91 -28.00
N GLY A 481 -17.16 -11.69 -28.93
CA GLY A 481 -16.47 -12.22 -30.10
C GLY A 481 -15.44 -13.28 -29.73
N LEU A 482 -15.34 -13.65 -28.45
CA LEU A 482 -14.53 -14.74 -27.96
C LEU A 482 -15.18 -16.06 -28.38
N TRP A 483 -14.34 -17.08 -28.59
CA TRP A 483 -14.80 -18.34 -29.17
C TRP A 483 -15.76 -19.13 -28.26
N TRP A 484 -15.81 -18.80 -26.95
CA TRP A 484 -16.77 -19.39 -26.00
C TRP A 484 -18.13 -18.71 -25.99
N ASP A 485 -18.29 -17.62 -26.75
CA ASP A 485 -19.55 -16.91 -26.95
C ASP A 485 -20.31 -17.40 -28.21
N LYS A 486 -19.94 -18.57 -28.76
CA LYS A 486 -20.59 -19.22 -29.91
C LYS A 486 -21.17 -20.58 -29.58
#